data_AF-A0A2G5CEA6-F1
#
_entry.id   AF-A0A2G5CEA6-F1
#
_cell.length_a   1.000
_cell.length_b   1.000
_cell.length_c   1.000
_cell.angle_alpha   90.00
_cell.angle_beta   90.00
_cell.angle_gamma   90.00
#
_symmetry.space_group_name_H-M   'P 1'
#
loop_
_entity.id
_entity.type
_entity.pdbx_description
1 polymer ?
#
loop_
_entity_poly.entity_id
_entity_poly.type
_entity_poly.pdbx_seq_one_letter_code
_entity_poly.pdbx_strand_id
1 'polypeptide(L)' 'ELQKHGSPDIVMALVGNKADLQEGRQVSVQDALDYAEKNGMFFIETSAKTADNINQLFEEIAKRLPRTPSS' A
#
# COMPACT_ATOMS: atom_id res chain seq x y z
N GLU A 1 3.42 11.18 -11.90
CA GLU A 1 2.03 11.60 -12.20
C GLU A 1 1.19 11.90 -10.98
N LEU A 2 0.79 10.93 -10.15
CA LEU A 2 -0.08 11.20 -8.98
C LEU A 2 0.56 12.12 -7.92
N GLN A 3 1.84 11.94 -7.60
CA GLN A 3 2.56 12.86 -6.68
C GLN A 3 2.74 14.29 -7.26
N LYS A 4 2.63 14.49 -8.58
CA LYS A 4 2.85 15.78 -9.23
C LYS A 4 1.56 16.57 -9.50
N HIS A 5 0.42 15.88 -9.62
CA HIS A 5 -0.87 16.47 -9.98
C HIS A 5 -2.02 16.06 -9.05
N GLY A 6 -1.72 15.31 -7.99
CA GLY A 6 -2.69 14.81 -7.04
C GLY A 6 -3.09 15.83 -5.98
N SER A 7 -4.30 15.69 -5.44
CA SER A 7 -4.72 16.42 -4.25
C SER A 7 -3.75 16.14 -3.10
N PRO A 8 -3.39 17.11 -2.25
CA PRO A 8 -2.51 16.89 -1.10
C PRO A 8 -3.03 15.81 -0.13
N ASP A 9 -4.31 15.48 -0.21
CA ASP A 9 -4.98 14.50 0.65
C ASP A 9 -5.01 13.07 0.08
N ILE A 10 -4.22 12.77 -0.96
CA ILE A 10 -4.18 11.43 -1.55
C ILE A 10 -3.46 10.46 -0.61
N VAL A 11 -4.14 9.36 -0.28
CA VAL A 11 -3.54 8.20 0.38
C VAL A 11 -2.75 7.39 -0.66
N MET A 12 -1.46 7.17 -0.41
CA MET A 12 -0.61 6.33 -1.24
C MET A 12 -0.17 5.07 -0.48
N ALA A 13 -0.18 3.94 -1.20
CA ALA A 13 0.22 2.63 -0.70
C ALA A 13 1.22 1.98 -1.66
N LEU A 14 2.28 1.38 -1.12
CA LEU A 14 3.11 0.43 -1.83
C LEU A 14 2.59 -0.98 -1.55
N VAL A 15 2.26 -1.73 -2.60
CA VAL A 15 1.69 -3.08 -2.46
C VAL A 15 2.64 -4.11 -3.05
N GLY A 16 3.23 -4.95 -2.18
CA GLY A 16 4.01 -6.12 -2.59
C GLY A 16 3.08 -7.29 -2.91
N ASN A 17 2.62 -7.38 -4.16
CA ASN A 17 1.72 -8.46 -4.58
C ASN A 17 2.48 -9.79 -4.84
N LYS A 18 1.75 -10.91 -4.87
CA LYS A 18 2.25 -12.29 -5.03
C LYS A 18 3.06 -12.80 -3.84
N ALA A 19 2.65 -12.42 -2.63
CA ALA A 19 3.26 -12.89 -1.39
C ALA A 19 3.20 -14.43 -1.21
N ASP A 20 2.39 -15.14 -1.99
CA ASP A 20 2.39 -16.61 -2.03
C ASP A 20 3.67 -17.21 -2.64
N LEU A 21 4.42 -16.45 -3.44
CA LEU A 21 5.63 -16.90 -4.13
C LEU A 21 6.92 -16.60 -3.34
N GLN A 22 7.03 -17.12 -2.12
CA GLN A 22 8.17 -16.82 -1.23
C GLN A 22 9.52 -17.29 -1.81
N GLU A 23 9.56 -18.44 -2.46
CA GLU A 23 10.77 -18.96 -3.12
C GLU A 23 11.22 -18.10 -4.33
N GLY A 24 10.29 -17.35 -4.92
CA GLY A 24 10.54 -16.44 -6.04
C GLY A 24 10.84 -15.00 -5.61
N ARG A 25 10.98 -14.72 -4.31
CA ARG A 25 11.14 -13.35 -3.79
C ARG A 25 12.40 -12.68 -4.35
N GLN A 26 12.21 -11.54 -5.02
CA GLN A 26 13.28 -10.71 -5.57
C GLN A 26 13.48 -9.38 -4.83
N VAL A 27 12.47 -8.96 -4.05
CA VAL A 27 12.51 -7.73 -3.26
C VAL A 27 12.37 -8.10 -1.79
N SER A 28 13.32 -7.64 -0.98
CA SER A 28 13.28 -7.87 0.45
C SER A 28 12.17 -7.02 1.08
N VAL A 29 11.60 -7.50 2.19
CA VAL A 29 10.59 -6.73 2.93
C VAL A 29 11.19 -5.40 3.42
N GLN A 30 12.47 -5.39 3.81
CA GLN A 30 13.15 -4.19 4.28
C GLN A 30 13.26 -3.13 3.19
N ASP A 31 13.69 -3.51 1.97
CA ASP A 31 13.81 -2.55 0.87
C ASP A 31 12.46 -1.90 0.52
N ALA A 32 11.38 -2.69 0.57
CA ALA A 32 10.04 -2.20 0.30
C ALA A 32 9.54 -1.26 1.42
N LEU A 33 9.81 -1.58 2.68
CA LEU A 33 9.51 -0.72 3.83
C LEU A 33 10.26 0.61 3.73
N ASP A 34 11.58 0.57 3.50
CA ASP A 34 12.42 1.76 3.38
C ASP A 34 11.96 2.65 2.21
N TYR A 35 11.60 2.04 1.08
CA TYR A 35 11.05 2.76 -0.06
C TYR A 35 9.70 3.41 0.26
N ALA A 36 8.81 2.69 0.94
CA ALA A 36 7.50 3.21 1.30
C ALA A 36 7.62 4.41 2.25
N GLU A 37 8.43 4.28 3.31
CA GLU A 37 8.69 5.35 4.28
C GLU A 37 9.27 6.59 3.61
N LYS A 38 10.31 6.42 2.79
CA LYS A 38 10.97 7.53 2.06
C LYS A 38 10.01 8.30 1.14
N ASN A 39 8.95 7.66 0.67
CA ASN A 39 7.98 8.25 -0.26
C ASN A 39 6.64 8.62 0.41
N GLY A 40 6.54 8.52 1.74
CA GLY A 40 5.31 8.84 2.47
C GLY A 40 4.15 7.89 2.14
N MET A 41 4.46 6.63 1.84
CA MET A 41 3.49 5.57 1.57
C MET A 41 3.47 4.59 2.72
N PHE A 42 2.35 3.90 2.94
CA PHE A 42 2.37 2.69 3.77
C PHE A 42 2.64 1.46 2.88
N PHE A 43 3.23 0.43 3.46
CA PHE A 43 3.52 -0.82 2.77
C PHE A 43 2.65 -1.96 3.28
N ILE A 44 2.22 -2.84 2.38
CA ILE A 44 1.56 -4.10 2.70
C ILE A 44 1.89 -5.15 1.63
N GLU A 45 2.13 -6.39 2.06
CA GLU A 45 2.25 -7.54 1.15
C GLU A 45 0.88 -8.21 0.98
N THR A 46 0.53 -8.53 -0.26
CA THR A 46 -0.74 -9.16 -0.60
C THR A 46 -0.54 -10.32 -1.56
N SER A 47 -1.54 -11.20 -1.64
CA SER A 47 -1.62 -12.20 -2.69
C SER A 47 -3.01 -12.18 -3.28
N ALA A 48 -3.13 -11.67 -4.51
CA ALA A 48 -4.37 -11.73 -5.26
C ALA A 48 -4.83 -13.18 -5.54
N LYS A 49 -3.91 -14.14 -5.56
CA LYS A 49 -4.19 -15.55 -5.85
C LYS A 49 -4.84 -16.26 -4.66
N THR A 50 -4.36 -15.99 -3.45
CA THR A 50 -4.87 -16.61 -2.21
C THR A 50 -5.85 -15.71 -1.45
N ALA A 51 -6.05 -14.49 -1.96
CA ALA A 51 -6.79 -13.40 -1.32
C ALA A 51 -6.17 -12.88 0.00
N ASP A 52 -4.91 -13.23 0.27
CA ASP A 52 -4.22 -12.78 1.48
C ASP A 52 -4.05 -11.27 1.47
N ASN A 53 -4.44 -10.65 2.60
CA ASN A 53 -4.31 -9.23 2.92
C ASN A 53 -5.02 -8.26 1.95
N ILE A 54 -5.86 -8.76 1.03
CA ILE A 54 -6.64 -7.90 0.12
C ILE A 54 -7.63 -7.04 0.90
N ASN A 55 -8.41 -7.62 1.82
CA ASN A 55 -9.36 -6.86 2.64
C ASN A 55 -8.64 -5.86 3.55
N GLN A 56 -7.53 -6.28 4.16
CA GLN A 56 -6.72 -5.41 5.02
C GLN A 56 -6.16 -4.21 4.25
N LEU A 57 -5.69 -4.40 3.01
CA LEU A 57 -5.25 -3.30 2.16
C LEU A 57 -6.35 -2.25 1.99
N PHE A 58 -7.58 -2.67 1.64
CA PHE A 58 -8.68 -1.74 1.45
C PHE A 58 -9.16 -1.09 2.76
N GLU A 59 -9.19 -1.83 3.86
CA GLU A 59 -9.51 -1.28 5.19
C GLU A 59 -8.48 -0.22 5.62
N GLU A 60 -7.19 -0.48 5.41
CA GLU A 60 -6.13 0.47 5.74
C GLU A 60 -6.19 1.73 4.88
N ILE A 61 -6.55 1.62 3.60
CA ILE A 61 -6.86 2.78 2.76
C ILE A 61 -8.05 3.55 3.33
N ALA A 62 -9.16 2.87 3.63
CA ALA A 62 -10.38 3.50 4.13
C ALA A 62 -10.16 4.26 5.45
N LYS A 63 -9.33 3.72 6.35
CA LYS A 63 -8.95 4.39 7.62
C LYS A 63 -8.13 5.66 7.40
N ARG A 64 -7.35 5.72 6.33
CA ARG A 64 -6.46 6.85 6.00
C ARG A 64 -7.13 7.90 5.12
N LEU A 65 -8.27 7.57 4.49
CA LEU A 65 -9.02 8.54 3.71
C LEU A 65 -9.44 9.71 4.63
N PRO A 66 -9.30 10.97 4.17
CA PRO A 66 -9.81 12.12 4.89
C PRO A 66 -11.29 11.93 5.16
N ARG A 67 -11.72 12.14 6.40
CA ARG A 67 -13.15 12.21 6.69
C ARG A 67 -13.67 13.45 5.99
N THR A 68 -14.62 13.29 5.08
CA THR A 68 -15.39 14.41 4.55
C THR A 68 -15.95 15.16 5.76
N PRO A 69 -15.76 16.49 5.89
CA PRO A 69 -16.40 17.22 6.96
C PRO A 69 -17.90 17.00 6.83
N SER A 70 -18.52 16.44 7.86
CA SER A 70 -19.98 16.45 7.97
C SER A 70 -20.39 17.91 8.12
N SER A 71 -20.93 18.50 7.05
CA SER A 71 -21.64 19.78 7.11
C SER A 71 -22.84 19.70 8.05
#